data_AF-A0A9X8QZL5-F1
#
_entry.id   AF-A0A9X8QZL5-F1
#
_cell.length_a   1.000
_cell.length_b   1.000
_cell.length_c   1.000
_cell.angle_alpha   90.00
_cell.angle_beta   90.00
_cell.angle_gamma   90.00
#
_symmetry.space_group_name_H-M   'P 1'
#
loop_
_entity.id
_entity.type
_entity.pdbx_description
1 polymer ?
#
loop_
_entity_poly.entity_id
_entity_poly.type
_entity_poly.pdbx_seq_one_letter_code
_entity_poly.pdbx_strand_id
1 'polypeptide(L)'
;MSMSKNAAEKREALFDKLKTKGVSPERLRYLRTVANDGASPEIIKRLRTDMKKEMSVQDIADLFGISRQGVYHHIKGDASQLDQGDRGNLKELRPFTVPAHQQQCSLYNYITAHMKYALNPDPSSFTPVRWRELTHWWGTLDANEIIVHDPEQPGNDLAQCGGWRLEDREKGDGDLIVRPHGEPTAQQRKVFSRKVIEQGLKQGNE
;
A
#
# COMPACT_ATOMS: atom_id res chain seq x y z
N MET A 1 -0.70 -7.15 34.55
CA MET A 1 -1.98 -7.12 33.81
C MET A 1 -2.27 -8.53 33.31
N SER A 2 -3.43 -9.11 33.65
CA SER A 2 -3.81 -10.46 33.22
C SER A 2 -4.23 -10.41 31.74
N MET A 3 -3.53 -11.14 30.88
CA MET A 3 -3.94 -11.31 29.48
C MET A 3 -5.20 -12.17 29.41
N SER A 4 -6.13 -11.80 28.52
CA SER A 4 -7.26 -12.68 28.23
C SER A 4 -6.76 -13.99 27.61
N LYS A 5 -7.43 -15.12 27.91
CA LYS A 5 -7.05 -16.44 27.37
C LYS A 5 -6.86 -16.43 25.84
N ASN A 6 -7.69 -15.66 25.14
CA ASN A 6 -7.67 -15.50 23.69
C ASN A 6 -6.36 -14.84 23.19
N ALA A 7 -5.80 -13.88 23.94
CA ALA A 7 -4.54 -13.22 23.56
C ALA A 7 -3.33 -14.15 23.72
N ALA A 8 -3.32 -15.00 24.76
CA ALA A 8 -2.26 -15.98 24.96
C ALA A 8 -2.29 -17.08 23.87
N GLU A 9 -3.46 -17.56 23.51
CA GLU A 9 -3.64 -18.54 22.42
C GLU A 9 -3.16 -18.00 21.07
N LYS A 10 -3.52 -16.76 20.73
CA LYS A 10 -3.06 -16.09 19.50
C LYS A 10 -1.55 -15.90 19.47
N ARG A 11 -0.94 -15.60 20.62
CA ARG A 11 0.50 -15.44 20.76
C ARG A 11 1.26 -16.75 20.53
N GLU A 12 0.77 -17.85 21.09
CA GLU A 12 1.39 -19.17 20.85
C GLU A 12 1.23 -19.59 19.38
N ALA A 13 0.05 -19.40 18.80
CA ALA A 13 -0.17 -19.66 17.37
C ALA A 13 0.76 -18.82 16.46
N LEU A 14 1.07 -17.58 16.86
CA LEU A 14 2.05 -16.74 16.17
C LEU A 14 3.45 -17.34 16.24
N PHE A 15 3.89 -17.85 17.39
CA PHE A 15 5.22 -18.46 17.52
C PHE A 15 5.37 -19.71 16.65
N ASP A 16 4.33 -20.55 16.56
CA ASP A 16 4.31 -21.71 15.67
C ASP A 16 4.37 -21.29 14.19
N LYS A 17 3.62 -20.25 13.82
CA LYS A 17 3.66 -19.65 12.49
C LYS A 17 5.06 -19.11 12.14
N LEU A 18 5.74 -18.45 13.08
CA LEU A 18 7.08 -17.91 12.84
C LEU A 18 8.14 -19.02 12.74
N LYS A 19 7.98 -20.09 13.53
CA LYS A 19 8.84 -21.28 13.44
C LYS A 19 8.72 -21.96 12.07
N THR A 20 7.49 -22.13 11.56
CA THR A 20 7.27 -22.72 10.21
C THR A 20 7.80 -21.83 9.09
N LYS A 21 7.84 -20.50 9.29
CA LYS A 21 8.50 -19.54 8.39
C LYS A 21 10.03 -19.54 8.46
N GLY A 22 10.65 -20.36 9.31
CA GLY A 22 12.10 -20.44 9.44
C GLY A 22 12.74 -19.29 10.23
N VAL A 23 11.99 -18.57 11.07
CA VAL A 23 12.56 -17.56 11.96
C VAL A 23 13.50 -18.24 12.96
N SER A 24 14.71 -17.68 13.12
CA SER A 24 15.74 -18.31 13.94
C SER A 24 15.34 -18.43 15.42
N PRO A 25 15.85 -19.45 16.15
CA PRO A 25 15.58 -19.61 17.58
C PRO A 25 15.95 -18.38 18.43
N GLU A 26 17.02 -17.66 18.06
CA GLU A 26 17.46 -16.43 18.73
C GLU A 26 16.42 -15.31 18.56
N ARG A 27 15.89 -15.15 17.35
CA ARG A 27 14.83 -14.17 17.06
C ARG A 27 13.53 -14.53 17.79
N LEU A 28 13.15 -15.80 17.81
CA LEU A 28 11.98 -16.27 18.57
C LEU A 28 12.15 -16.01 20.08
N ARG A 29 13.38 -16.21 20.62
CA ARG A 29 13.69 -15.90 22.01
C ARG A 29 13.58 -14.40 22.29
N TYR A 30 14.13 -13.55 21.42
CA TYR A 30 13.98 -12.10 21.51
C TYR A 30 12.51 -11.68 21.51
N LEU A 31 11.69 -12.25 20.61
CA LEU A 31 10.26 -11.96 20.53
C LEU A 31 9.51 -12.31 21.83
N ARG A 32 9.89 -13.41 22.49
CA ARG A 32 9.33 -13.78 23.81
C ARG A 32 9.71 -12.79 24.89
N THR A 33 10.94 -12.28 24.89
CA THR A 33 11.39 -11.25 25.83
C THR A 33 10.58 -9.97 25.64
N VAL A 34 10.52 -9.43 24.42
CA VAL A 34 9.79 -8.16 24.18
C VAL A 34 8.29 -8.29 24.43
N ALA A 35 7.69 -9.46 24.18
CA ALA A 35 6.27 -9.72 24.48
C ALA A 35 5.92 -9.61 25.97
N ASN A 36 6.92 -9.73 26.86
CA ASN A 36 6.78 -9.53 28.30
C ASN A 36 7.04 -8.08 28.70
N ASP A 37 7.93 -7.37 28.00
CA ASP A 37 8.26 -5.96 28.24
C ASP A 37 7.10 -5.01 27.86
N GLY A 38 6.23 -5.46 26.94
CA GLY A 38 5.01 -4.76 26.56
C GLY A 38 5.16 -3.89 25.30
N ALA A 39 4.04 -3.31 24.86
CA ALA A 39 3.97 -2.52 23.64
C ALA A 39 4.47 -1.07 23.86
N SER A 40 5.75 -0.83 23.61
CA SER A 40 6.31 0.53 23.53
C SER A 40 6.45 1.01 22.07
N PRO A 41 6.42 2.34 21.81
CA PRO A 41 6.72 2.90 20.49
C PRO A 41 8.02 2.39 19.87
N GLU A 42 9.10 2.35 20.66
CA GLU A 42 10.44 1.95 20.21
C GLU A 42 10.49 0.47 19.85
N ILE A 43 9.88 -0.39 20.68
CA ILE A 43 9.81 -1.84 20.45
C ILE A 43 9.01 -2.13 19.19
N ILE A 44 7.84 -1.51 19.05
CA ILE A 44 6.98 -1.71 17.87
C ILE A 44 7.69 -1.23 16.61
N LYS A 45 8.32 -0.04 16.64
CA LYS A 45 9.09 0.50 15.51
C LYS A 45 10.24 -0.43 15.12
N ARG A 46 10.95 -0.98 16.10
CA ARG A 46 12.03 -1.92 15.85
C ARG A 46 11.53 -3.21 15.22
N LEU A 47 10.43 -3.78 15.71
CA LEU A 47 9.81 -4.97 15.11
C LEU A 47 9.34 -4.70 13.67
N ARG A 48 8.74 -3.54 13.42
CA ARG A 48 8.31 -3.11 12.08
C ARG A 48 9.47 -2.92 11.10
N THR A 49 10.66 -2.60 11.60
CA THR A 49 11.87 -2.42 10.79
C THR A 49 12.62 -3.73 10.59
N ASP A 50 12.97 -4.42 11.68
CA ASP A 50 13.88 -5.56 11.69
C ASP A 50 13.21 -6.88 11.28
N MET A 51 11.88 -6.96 11.44
CA MET A 51 11.07 -8.18 11.22
C MET A 51 9.98 -7.97 10.15
N LYS A 52 10.13 -6.96 9.28
CA LYS A 52 9.13 -6.58 8.27
C LYS A 52 8.76 -7.72 7.32
N LYS A 53 9.71 -8.63 7.01
CA LYS A 53 9.50 -9.75 6.08
C LYS A 53 8.81 -10.93 6.77
N GLU A 54 8.94 -11.02 8.08
CA GLU A 54 8.54 -12.14 8.91
C GLU A 54 7.19 -11.89 9.58
N MET A 55 6.91 -10.63 9.96
CA MET A 55 5.75 -10.22 10.76
C MET A 55 4.94 -9.08 10.12
N SER A 56 3.62 -9.27 10.07
CA SER A 56 2.64 -8.23 9.70
C SER A 56 2.27 -7.34 10.90
N VAL A 57 1.58 -6.22 10.67
CA VAL A 57 0.98 -5.42 11.77
C VAL A 57 0.03 -6.25 12.63
N GLN A 58 -0.69 -7.21 12.03
CA GLN A 58 -1.57 -8.11 12.79
C GLN A 58 -0.76 -9.05 13.69
N ASP A 59 0.36 -9.58 13.21
CA ASP A 59 1.24 -10.43 14.01
C ASP A 59 1.82 -9.67 15.21
N ILE A 60 2.18 -8.39 15.03
CA ILE A 60 2.64 -7.53 16.13
C ILE A 60 1.51 -7.25 17.12
N ALA A 61 0.29 -7.02 16.62
CA ALA A 61 -0.89 -6.84 17.46
C ALA A 61 -1.17 -8.09 18.31
N ASP A 62 -1.08 -9.28 17.72
CA ASP A 62 -1.27 -10.57 18.41
C ASP A 62 -0.13 -10.84 19.41
N LEU A 63 1.11 -10.45 19.10
CA LEU A 63 2.25 -10.57 20.02
C LEU A 63 1.99 -9.82 21.33
N PHE A 64 1.47 -8.61 21.27
CA PHE A 64 1.23 -7.76 22.44
C PHE A 64 -0.19 -7.86 23.01
N GLY A 65 -1.10 -8.58 22.34
CA GLY A 65 -2.50 -8.66 22.74
C GLY A 65 -3.25 -7.33 22.58
N ILE A 66 -2.88 -6.52 21.58
CA ILE A 66 -3.45 -5.19 21.35
C ILE A 66 -4.20 -5.09 20.01
N SER A 67 -4.89 -3.96 19.89
CA SER A 67 -5.26 -3.26 18.66
C SER A 67 -4.29 -3.29 17.47
N ARG A 68 -4.71 -3.59 16.21
CA ARG A 68 -3.98 -3.07 15.04
C ARG A 68 -3.88 -1.54 15.08
N GLN A 69 -4.98 -0.88 15.44
CA GLN A 69 -5.01 0.58 15.66
C GLN A 69 -4.09 0.99 16.81
N GLY A 70 -3.96 0.14 17.84
CA GLY A 70 -2.97 0.32 18.91
C GLY A 70 -1.54 0.32 18.37
N VAL A 71 -1.18 -0.64 17.51
CA VAL A 71 0.13 -0.67 16.83
C VAL A 71 0.37 0.63 16.06
N TYR A 72 -0.60 1.10 15.28
CA TYR A 72 -0.49 2.36 14.52
C TYR A 72 -0.36 3.60 15.41
N HIS A 73 -1.05 3.62 16.56
CA HIS A 73 -0.92 4.71 17.53
C HIS A 73 0.53 4.83 18.04
N HIS A 74 1.19 3.69 18.27
CA HIS A 74 2.58 3.66 18.73
C HIS A 74 3.62 4.09 17.67
N ILE A 75 3.28 4.01 16.38
CA ILE A 75 4.16 4.43 15.27
C ILE A 75 3.70 5.73 14.59
N LYS A 76 2.73 6.42 15.20
CA LYS A 76 2.13 7.64 14.67
C LYS A 76 3.24 8.69 14.46
N GLY A 77 3.41 9.12 13.21
CA GLY A 77 4.44 10.10 12.79
C GLY A 77 5.60 9.53 11.97
N ASP A 78 5.71 8.19 11.84
CA ASP A 78 6.74 7.56 11.01
C ASP A 78 6.11 6.82 9.81
N ALA A 79 5.97 7.54 8.70
CA ALA A 79 5.32 7.03 7.48
C ALA A 79 6.03 5.81 6.87
N SER A 80 7.32 5.58 7.18
CA SER A 80 8.09 4.43 6.71
C SER A 80 7.67 3.10 7.37
N GLN A 81 6.96 3.20 8.50
CA GLN A 81 6.59 2.07 9.37
C GLN A 81 5.16 1.57 9.14
N LEU A 82 4.40 2.23 8.26
CA LEU A 82 3.02 1.87 7.93
C LEU A 82 2.97 0.63 7.02
N ASP A 83 2.00 -0.27 7.25
CA ASP A 83 1.81 -1.42 6.37
C ASP A 83 1.20 -0.96 5.04
N GLN A 84 1.58 -1.59 3.92
CA GLN A 84 0.99 -1.34 2.59
C GLN A 84 -0.55 -1.54 2.53
N GLY A 85 -1.15 -2.05 3.61
CA GLY A 85 -2.60 -2.20 3.81
C GLY A 85 -3.33 -0.93 4.28
N ASP A 86 -2.67 0.22 4.37
CA ASP A 86 -3.28 1.48 4.82
C ASP A 86 -4.13 2.12 3.73
N ARG A 87 -5.32 1.55 3.51
CA ARG A 87 -6.39 2.11 2.68
C ARG A 87 -6.72 3.57 3.04
N GLY A 88 -6.42 4.01 4.27
CA GLY A 88 -6.55 5.41 4.72
C GLY A 88 -5.67 6.36 3.93
N ASN A 89 -4.36 6.10 3.86
CA ASN A 89 -3.41 6.91 3.07
C ASN A 89 -3.77 6.89 1.58
N LEU A 90 -4.15 5.74 1.04
CA LEU A 90 -4.57 5.64 -0.37
C LEU A 90 -5.85 6.43 -0.65
N LYS A 91 -6.79 6.51 0.30
CA LYS A 91 -8.02 7.27 0.11
C LYS A 91 -7.75 8.78 0.08
N GLU A 92 -6.90 9.28 0.98
CA GLU A 92 -6.52 10.70 1.03
C GLU A 92 -5.69 11.14 -0.20
N LEU A 93 -4.93 10.21 -0.77
CA LEU A 93 -4.14 10.47 -1.96
C LEU A 93 -4.94 10.42 -3.25
N ARG A 94 -6.19 9.94 -3.28
CA ARG A 94 -6.98 9.95 -4.51
C ARG A 94 -7.49 11.36 -4.79
N PRO A 95 -7.17 11.95 -5.94
CA PRO A 95 -7.70 13.25 -6.30
C PRO A 95 -9.11 13.20 -6.94
N PHE A 96 -9.78 12.05 -6.84
CA PHE A 96 -11.07 11.76 -7.47
C PHE A 96 -11.92 10.86 -6.56
N THR A 97 -13.25 10.87 -6.76
CA THR A 97 -14.19 10.02 -6.02
C THR A 97 -14.90 9.07 -6.97
N VAL A 98 -14.71 7.76 -6.79
CA VAL A 98 -15.20 6.73 -7.70
C VAL A 98 -16.37 5.96 -7.07
N PRO A 99 -17.53 5.87 -7.72
CA PRO A 99 -18.64 5.01 -7.32
C PRO A 99 -18.22 3.55 -7.10
N ALA A 100 -18.85 2.85 -6.15
CA ALA A 100 -18.41 1.52 -5.74
C ALA A 100 -18.39 0.48 -6.88
N HIS A 101 -19.33 0.56 -7.82
CA HIS A 101 -19.39 -0.33 -8.99
C HIS A 101 -18.21 -0.08 -9.95
N GLN A 102 -17.74 1.16 -10.07
CA GLN A 102 -16.60 1.54 -10.91
C GLN A 102 -15.24 1.20 -10.28
N GLN A 103 -15.20 1.00 -8.95
CA GLN A 103 -13.97 0.58 -8.25
C GLN A 103 -13.54 -0.86 -8.59
N GLN A 104 -14.42 -1.65 -9.23
CA GLN A 104 -14.10 -3.01 -9.66
C GLN A 104 -13.33 -3.04 -10.99
N CYS A 105 -13.25 -1.92 -11.72
CA CYS A 105 -12.52 -1.84 -12.98
C CYS A 105 -11.03 -2.10 -12.84
N SER A 106 -10.45 -2.75 -13.86
CA SER A 106 -9.01 -2.94 -14.01
C SER A 106 -8.25 -1.61 -13.90
N LEU A 107 -8.75 -0.54 -14.53
CA LEU A 107 -8.11 0.77 -14.46
C LEU A 107 -8.01 1.31 -13.03
N TYR A 108 -9.09 1.23 -12.24
CA TYR A 108 -9.06 1.65 -10.83
C TYR A 108 -8.03 0.84 -10.02
N ASN A 109 -7.94 -0.46 -10.30
CA ASN A 109 -6.95 -1.33 -9.69
C ASN A 109 -5.52 -0.95 -10.10
N TYR A 110 -5.28 -0.61 -11.37
CA TYR A 110 -3.98 -0.15 -11.86
C TYR A 110 -3.56 1.17 -11.25
N ILE A 111 -4.46 2.15 -11.20
CA ILE A 111 -4.23 3.42 -10.51
C ILE A 111 -3.88 3.18 -9.04
N THR A 112 -4.63 2.31 -8.35
CA THR A 112 -4.33 1.96 -6.95
C THR A 112 -2.97 1.27 -6.80
N ALA A 113 -2.57 0.41 -7.75
CA ALA A 113 -1.26 -0.24 -7.74
C ALA A 113 -0.12 0.77 -8.01
N HIS A 114 -0.33 1.72 -8.92
CA HIS A 114 0.60 2.82 -9.14
C HIS A 114 0.80 3.66 -7.89
N MET A 115 -0.28 4.02 -7.17
CA MET A 115 -0.17 4.74 -5.90
C MET A 115 0.66 3.98 -4.87
N LYS A 116 0.48 2.65 -4.77
CA LYS A 116 1.28 1.81 -3.87
C LYS A 116 2.77 1.83 -4.23
N TYR A 117 3.09 1.76 -5.52
CA TYR A 117 4.47 1.84 -5.99
C TYR A 117 5.07 3.23 -5.74
N ALA A 118 4.33 4.30 -5.99
CA ALA A 118 4.78 5.67 -5.72
C ALA A 118 5.13 5.92 -4.25
N LEU A 119 4.39 5.27 -3.33
CA LEU A 119 4.65 5.36 -1.89
C LEU A 119 5.80 4.45 -1.42
N ASN A 120 6.02 3.33 -2.11
CA ASN A 120 7.07 2.37 -1.81
C ASN A 120 7.64 1.81 -3.13
N PRO A 121 8.67 2.46 -3.71
CA PRO A 121 9.20 2.13 -5.04
C PRO A 121 10.10 0.88 -4.99
N ASP A 122 9.47 -0.24 -4.65
CA ASP A 122 10.07 -1.57 -4.53
C ASP A 122 9.21 -2.58 -5.31
N PRO A 123 9.67 -3.06 -6.48
CA PRO A 123 8.97 -4.06 -7.29
C PRO A 123 8.65 -5.34 -6.52
N SER A 124 9.49 -5.73 -5.56
CA SER A 124 9.30 -6.96 -4.77
C SER A 124 8.09 -6.89 -3.84
N SER A 125 7.52 -5.70 -3.64
CA SER A 125 6.27 -5.51 -2.91
C SER A 125 5.01 -5.92 -3.71
N PHE A 126 5.18 -6.28 -4.99
CA PHE A 126 4.13 -6.82 -5.84
C PHE A 126 4.39 -8.29 -6.17
N THR A 127 3.32 -9.07 -6.37
CA THR A 127 3.47 -10.40 -6.98
C THR A 127 4.03 -10.26 -8.40
N PRO A 128 4.80 -11.22 -8.94
CA PRO A 128 5.36 -11.14 -10.29
C PRO A 128 4.31 -10.85 -11.39
N VAL A 129 3.14 -11.48 -11.29
CA VAL A 129 2.02 -11.24 -12.22
C VAL A 129 1.55 -9.80 -12.15
N ARG A 130 1.29 -9.28 -10.94
CA ARG A 130 0.82 -7.91 -10.73
C ARG A 130 1.84 -6.86 -11.16
N TRP A 131 3.13 -7.12 -10.93
CA TRP A 131 4.20 -6.24 -11.40
C TRP A 131 4.21 -6.15 -12.91
N ARG A 132 4.17 -7.30 -13.61
CA ARG A 132 4.09 -7.37 -15.07
C ARG A 132 2.87 -6.65 -15.64
N GLU A 133 1.70 -6.80 -15.02
CA GLU A 133 0.49 -6.08 -15.46
C GLU A 133 0.64 -4.56 -15.28
N LEU A 134 1.21 -4.12 -14.16
CA LEU A 134 1.41 -2.71 -13.87
C LEU A 134 2.39 -2.07 -14.86
N THR A 135 3.52 -2.72 -15.13
CA THR A 135 4.51 -2.23 -16.10
C THR A 135 3.99 -2.27 -17.53
N HIS A 136 3.22 -3.30 -17.89
CA HIS A 136 2.54 -3.35 -19.18
C HIS A 136 1.57 -2.18 -19.34
N TRP A 137 0.68 -1.95 -18.38
CA TRP A 137 -0.25 -0.82 -18.40
C TRP A 137 0.47 0.53 -18.45
N TRP A 138 1.56 0.71 -17.72
CA TRP A 138 2.39 1.90 -17.84
C TRP A 138 2.93 2.12 -19.26
N GLY A 139 3.34 1.04 -19.94
CA GLY A 139 3.79 1.08 -21.33
C GLY A 139 2.69 1.44 -22.33
N THR A 140 1.41 1.34 -21.97
CA THR A 140 0.29 1.73 -22.84
C THR A 140 -0.15 3.19 -22.65
N LEU A 141 0.38 3.92 -21.67
CA LEU A 141 -0.06 5.30 -21.40
C LEU A 141 0.67 6.31 -22.31
N ASP A 142 -0.05 6.95 -23.22
CA ASP A 142 0.48 8.03 -24.05
C ASP A 142 0.92 9.22 -23.18
N ALA A 143 2.01 9.87 -23.58
CA ALA A 143 2.52 11.08 -22.94
C ALA A 143 1.64 12.31 -23.17
N ASN A 144 0.80 12.31 -24.21
CA ASN A 144 -0.09 13.40 -24.58
C ASN A 144 -1.51 13.24 -24.01
N GLU A 145 -1.82 12.10 -23.42
CA GLU A 145 -3.13 11.81 -22.84
C GLU A 145 -3.10 11.87 -21.30
N ILE A 146 -4.29 12.12 -20.73
CA ILE A 146 -4.55 12.04 -19.30
C ILE A 146 -5.81 11.23 -19.03
N ILE A 147 -5.79 10.45 -17.95
CA ILE A 147 -6.96 9.70 -17.49
C ILE A 147 -7.89 10.65 -16.74
N VAL A 148 -9.17 10.67 -17.10
CA VAL A 148 -10.20 11.47 -16.43
C VAL A 148 -11.27 10.54 -15.87
N HIS A 149 -11.67 10.78 -14.62
CA HIS A 149 -12.84 10.12 -14.03
C HIS A 149 -14.09 10.95 -14.37
N ASP A 150 -15.06 10.29 -15.00
CA ASP A 150 -16.38 10.83 -15.26
C ASP A 150 -17.41 9.76 -14.87
N PRO A 151 -18.16 9.96 -13.77
CA PRO A 151 -19.12 8.97 -13.26
C PRO A 151 -20.16 8.50 -14.29
N GLU A 152 -20.52 9.34 -15.27
CA GLU A 152 -21.56 9.06 -16.27
C GLU A 152 -21.01 8.38 -17.52
N GLN A 153 -19.68 8.31 -17.66
CA GLN A 153 -19.03 7.72 -18.82
C GLN A 153 -19.39 6.23 -18.94
N PRO A 154 -19.97 5.78 -20.07
CA PRO A 154 -20.25 4.37 -20.31
C PRO A 154 -18.95 3.55 -20.42
N GLY A 155 -19.09 2.23 -20.29
CA GLY A 155 -17.99 1.29 -20.46
C GLY A 155 -17.29 1.44 -21.81
N ASN A 156 -15.97 1.34 -21.80
CA ASN A 156 -15.12 1.44 -22.99
C ASN A 156 -13.88 0.53 -22.87
N ASP A 157 -13.00 0.59 -23.87
CA ASP A 157 -11.80 -0.24 -23.92
C ASP A 157 -10.83 0.01 -22.76
N LEU A 158 -10.79 1.25 -22.22
CA LEU A 158 -9.99 1.59 -21.06
C LEU A 158 -10.59 1.01 -19.76
N ALA A 159 -11.93 1.06 -19.63
CA ALA A 159 -12.66 0.68 -18.44
C ALA A 159 -14.05 0.13 -18.78
N GLN A 160 -14.18 -1.20 -18.86
CA GLN A 160 -15.43 -1.89 -19.21
C GLN A 160 -16.58 -1.59 -18.24
N CYS A 161 -16.30 -1.28 -16.97
CA CYS A 161 -17.32 -0.93 -15.98
C CYS A 161 -17.76 0.55 -16.03
N GLY A 162 -17.25 1.34 -16.99
CA GLY A 162 -17.52 2.76 -17.13
C GLY A 162 -16.73 3.63 -16.16
N GLY A 163 -17.02 4.93 -16.16
CA GLY A 163 -16.45 5.88 -15.21
C GLY A 163 -15.17 6.57 -15.66
N TRP A 164 -14.55 6.15 -16.76
CA TRP A 164 -13.20 6.60 -17.13
C TRP A 164 -13.06 6.83 -18.62
N ARG A 165 -12.29 7.85 -18.99
CA ARG A 165 -11.88 8.10 -20.37
C ARG A 165 -10.47 8.68 -20.43
N LEU A 166 -9.91 8.68 -21.63
CA LEU A 166 -8.71 9.41 -21.98
C LEU A 166 -9.13 10.76 -22.58
N GLU A 167 -8.39 11.80 -22.25
CA GLU A 167 -8.50 13.13 -22.85
C GLU A 167 -7.12 13.65 -23.22
N ASP A 168 -7.07 14.58 -24.16
CA ASP A 168 -5.86 15.33 -24.45
C ASP A 168 -5.41 16.13 -23.22
N ARG A 169 -4.09 16.19 -23.02
CA ARG A 169 -3.51 16.97 -21.93
C ARG A 169 -3.72 18.46 -22.12
N GLU A 170 -4.01 19.10 -21.01
CA GLU A 170 -4.02 20.55 -20.88
C GLU A 170 -2.76 21.02 -20.15
N LYS A 171 -2.40 22.31 -20.33
CA LYS A 171 -1.23 22.90 -19.65
C LYS A 171 -1.29 22.77 -18.12
N GLY A 172 -2.50 22.75 -17.53
CA GLY A 172 -2.70 22.62 -16.08
C GLY A 172 -2.43 21.23 -15.52
N ASP A 173 -2.47 20.19 -16.35
CA ASP A 173 -2.24 18.81 -15.92
C ASP A 173 -0.79 18.57 -15.52
N GLY A 174 0.13 19.31 -16.13
CA GLY A 174 1.56 19.11 -15.96
C GLY A 174 1.96 17.66 -16.22
N ASP A 175 2.58 17.03 -15.23
CA ASP A 175 3.11 15.67 -15.31
C ASP A 175 2.17 14.60 -14.72
N LEU A 176 0.90 14.93 -14.47
CA LEU A 176 -0.04 14.00 -13.84
C LEU A 176 -0.51 12.91 -14.81
N ILE A 177 -0.71 11.68 -14.34
CA ILE A 177 -1.30 10.59 -15.13
C ILE A 177 -2.82 10.53 -15.03
N VAL A 178 -3.40 11.15 -13.99
CA VAL A 178 -4.85 11.23 -13.77
C VAL A 178 -5.21 12.68 -13.45
N ARG A 179 -6.24 13.22 -14.11
CA ARG A 179 -6.73 14.57 -13.87
C ARG A 179 -7.49 14.64 -12.54
N PRO A 180 -7.13 15.55 -11.64
CA PRO A 180 -7.81 15.72 -10.36
C PRO A 180 -9.14 16.46 -10.53
N HIS A 181 -10.14 16.21 -9.68
CA HIS A 181 -11.41 16.96 -9.70
C HIS A 181 -11.27 18.41 -9.19
N GLY A 182 -10.14 18.74 -8.56
CA GLY A 182 -9.80 20.05 -8.03
C GLY A 182 -8.30 20.24 -7.96
N GLU A 183 -7.84 21.28 -7.25
CA GLU A 183 -6.40 21.55 -7.12
C GLU A 183 -5.69 20.40 -6.37
N PRO A 184 -4.76 19.67 -7.02
CA PRO A 184 -4.12 18.53 -6.39
C PRO A 184 -3.07 18.99 -5.38
N THR A 185 -2.99 18.30 -4.25
CA THR A 185 -1.96 18.57 -3.25
C THR A 185 -0.56 18.22 -3.77
N ALA A 186 0.49 18.79 -3.15
CA ALA A 186 1.88 18.46 -3.51
C ALA A 186 2.16 16.95 -3.45
N GLN A 187 1.56 16.25 -2.48
CA GLN A 187 1.71 14.81 -2.35
C GLN A 187 0.99 14.05 -3.46
N GLN A 188 -0.22 14.48 -3.85
CA GLN A 188 -0.93 13.91 -5.00
C GLN A 188 -0.13 14.11 -6.30
N ARG A 189 0.45 15.31 -6.50
CA ARG A 189 1.32 15.60 -7.65
C ARG A 189 2.55 14.69 -7.70
N LYS A 190 3.17 14.43 -6.55
CA LYS A 190 4.29 13.48 -6.45
C LYS A 190 3.86 12.06 -6.78
N VAL A 191 2.72 11.62 -6.25
CA VAL A 191 2.24 10.23 -6.39
C VAL A 191 1.79 9.90 -7.81
N PHE A 192 1.09 10.83 -8.47
CA PHE A 192 0.52 10.63 -9.80
C PHE A 192 1.40 11.17 -10.94
N SER A 193 2.67 11.45 -10.68
CA SER A 193 3.60 11.96 -11.69
C SER A 193 4.06 10.85 -12.64
N ARG A 194 4.25 11.17 -13.93
CA ARG A 194 4.85 10.23 -14.90
C ARG A 194 6.26 9.82 -14.51
N LYS A 195 7.00 10.61 -13.74
CA LYS A 195 8.31 10.21 -13.20
C LYS A 195 8.27 8.91 -12.40
N VAL A 196 7.15 8.63 -11.72
CA VAL A 196 6.94 7.35 -11.02
C VAL A 196 6.93 6.19 -12.02
N ILE A 197 6.29 6.39 -13.17
CA ILE A 197 6.26 5.41 -14.26
C ILE A 197 7.66 5.19 -14.81
N GLU A 198 8.38 6.27 -15.14
CA GLU A 198 9.74 6.21 -15.68
C GLU A 198 10.69 5.46 -14.73
N GLN A 199 10.57 5.71 -13.43
CA GLN A 199 11.33 4.99 -12.41
C GLN A 199 10.99 3.49 -12.39
N GLY A 200 9.70 3.15 -12.42
CA GLY A 200 9.24 1.76 -12.42
C GLY A 200 9.66 0.98 -13.66
N LEU A 201 9.58 1.59 -14.84
CA LEU A 201 9.99 0.95 -16.09
C LEU A 201 11.49 0.74 -16.17
N LYS A 202 12.32 1.62 -15.60
CA LYS A 202 13.78 1.43 -15.51
C LYS A 202 14.13 0.18 -14.69
N GLN A 203 13.48 0.00 -13.54
CA GLN A 203 13.71 -1.15 -12.65
C GLN A 203 13.15 -2.47 -13.21
N GLY A 204 12.21 -2.43 -14.16
CA GLY A 204 11.66 -3.63 -14.78
C GLY A 204 12.53 -4.22 -15.90
N ASN A 205 13.53 -3.46 -16.38
CA ASN A 205 14.43 -3.85 -17.47
C ASN A 205 15.84 -4.27 -16.99
N GLU A 206 16.06 -4.28 -15.67
CA GLU A 206 17.27 -4.78 -14.99
C GLU A 206 17.06 -6.22 -14.51
#